data_AF-A0A1V2YDX3-F1
#
_entry.id   AF-A0A1V2YDX3-F1
#
_cell.length_a   1.000
_cell.length_b   1.000
_cell.length_c   1.000
_cell.angle_alpha   90.00
_cell.angle_beta   90.00
_cell.angle_gamma   90.00
#
_symmetry.space_group_name_H-M   'P 1'
#
loop_
_entity.id
_entity.type
_entity.pdbx_description
1 polymer ?
#
loop_
_entity_poly.entity_id
_entity_poly.type
_entity_poly.pdbx_seq_one_letter_code
_entity_poly.pdbx_strand_id
1 'polypeptide(L)'
;MIDNRICTNLKYNIFQRDNDTDVFLDTNHMVIDCYLPDTGNQRIQFVSPRAVLIRLGNFSEKITVHILSDMDIYSSIANFEIDLKATRIYIHSDEQKVILKRAI
;
A
#
# COMPACT_ATOMS: atom_id res chain seq x y z
N MET A 1 -13.01 1.47 -0.19
CA MET A 1 -12.81 0.15 0.46
C MET A 1 -12.63 -0.88 -0.63
N ILE A 2 -11.54 -1.64 -0.59
CA ILE A 2 -11.25 -2.74 -1.53
C ILE A 2 -11.09 -4.00 -0.66
N ASP A 3 -11.95 -4.99 -0.93
CA ASP A 3 -11.92 -6.32 -0.30
C ASP A 3 -11.81 -6.33 1.24
N ASN A 4 -12.48 -5.37 1.91
CA ASN A 4 -12.50 -5.14 3.36
C ASN A 4 -11.14 -4.95 4.07
N ARG A 5 -10.01 -5.17 3.39
CA ARG A 5 -8.64 -5.14 3.89
C ARG A 5 -7.92 -3.84 3.56
N ILE A 6 -8.31 -3.17 2.48
CA ILE A 6 -7.71 -1.91 2.03
C ILE A 6 -8.74 -0.77 2.07
N CYS A 7 -8.40 0.32 2.73
CA CYS A 7 -9.13 1.59 2.68
C CYS A 7 -8.30 2.63 1.91
N THR A 8 -8.92 3.28 0.93
CA THR A 8 -8.23 4.29 0.10
C THR A 8 -9.21 5.28 -0.51
N ASN A 9 -8.73 6.50 -0.77
CA ASN A 9 -9.35 7.51 -1.64
C ASN A 9 -8.51 7.80 -2.91
N LEU A 10 -7.42 7.07 -3.13
CA LEU A 10 -6.59 7.20 -4.34
C LEU A 10 -7.32 6.58 -5.54
N LYS A 11 -6.90 6.94 -6.75
CA LYS A 11 -7.25 6.18 -7.94
C LYS A 11 -6.55 4.82 -7.89
N TYR A 12 -7.28 3.76 -8.21
CA TYR A 12 -6.73 2.41 -8.16
C TYR A 12 -7.22 1.55 -9.32
N ASN A 13 -6.43 0.52 -9.65
CA ASN A 13 -6.80 -0.56 -10.55
C ASN A 13 -6.62 -1.89 -9.82
N ILE A 14 -7.46 -2.88 -10.14
CA ILE A 14 -7.40 -4.22 -9.55
C ILE A 14 -7.09 -5.21 -10.67
N PHE A 15 -6.10 -6.07 -10.45
CA PHE A 15 -5.72 -7.14 -11.36
C PHE A 15 -5.84 -8.48 -10.65
N GLN A 16 -6.71 -9.35 -11.16
CA GLN A 16 -6.81 -10.72 -10.67
C GLN A 16 -5.63 -11.55 -11.19
N ARG A 17 -4.95 -12.25 -10.28
CA ARG A 17 -3.98 -13.31 -10.56
C ARG A 17 -4.57 -14.62 -10.03
N ASP A 18 -4.08 -15.76 -10.50
CA ASP A 18 -4.64 -17.09 -10.21
C ASP A 18 -5.08 -17.26 -8.73
N ASN A 19 -4.19 -16.94 -7.79
CA ASN A 19 -4.43 -17.07 -6.35
C ASN A 19 -4.29 -15.75 -5.56
N ASP A 20 -3.97 -14.66 -6.23
CA ASP A 20 -3.66 -13.38 -5.60
C ASP A 20 -4.42 -12.24 -6.29
N THR A 21 -4.67 -11.16 -5.56
CA THR A 21 -5.21 -9.93 -6.13
C THR A 21 -4.18 -8.81 -6.01
N ASP A 22 -3.81 -8.22 -7.14
CA ASP A 22 -2.94 -7.05 -7.20
C ASP A 22 -3.80 -5.78 -7.22
N VAL A 23 -3.55 -4.87 -6.29
CA VAL A 23 -4.21 -3.56 -6.19
C VAL A 23 -3.17 -2.48 -6.41
N PHE A 24 -3.23 -1.82 -7.56
CA PHE A 24 -2.34 -0.73 -7.91
C PHE A 24 -2.98 0.60 -7.54
N LEU A 25 -2.35 1.38 -6.66
CA LEU A 25 -2.81 2.69 -6.21
C LEU A 25 -1.88 3.79 -6.74
N ASP A 26 -2.46 4.73 -7.48
CA ASP A 26 -1.75 5.87 -8.05
C ASP A 26 -1.55 6.96 -6.97
N THR A 27 -0.29 7.23 -6.63
CA THR A 27 0.09 8.25 -5.63
C THR A 27 0.33 9.62 -6.25
N ASN A 28 0.26 9.74 -7.58
CA ASN A 28 0.52 10.97 -8.34
C ASN A 28 1.86 11.64 -7.96
N HIS A 29 2.90 10.84 -7.74
CA HIS A 29 4.22 11.32 -7.30
C HIS A 29 4.21 12.10 -5.97
N MET A 30 3.17 11.97 -5.16
CA MET A 30 3.14 12.55 -3.82
C MET A 30 4.06 11.76 -2.87
N VAL A 31 4.60 12.46 -1.88
CA VAL A 31 5.35 11.84 -0.77
C VAL A 31 4.45 10.84 -0.05
N ILE A 32 4.99 9.67 0.30
CA ILE A 32 4.29 8.71 1.16
C ILE A 32 4.90 8.76 2.56
N ASP A 33 4.07 9.08 3.55
CA ASP A 33 4.38 8.89 4.96
C ASP A 33 3.87 7.50 5.38
N CYS A 34 4.81 6.58 5.64
CA CYS A 34 4.53 5.21 6.06
C CYS A 34 4.71 5.06 7.58
N TYR A 35 3.64 4.63 8.25
CA TYR A 35 3.62 4.35 9.69
C TYR A 35 3.35 2.87 9.91
N LEU A 36 4.40 2.14 10.28
CA LEU A 36 4.29 0.73 10.63
C LEU A 36 4.13 0.59 12.16
N PRO A 37 3.25 -0.30 12.62
CA PRO A 37 2.89 -0.39 14.04
C PRO A 37 4.05 -0.82 14.94
N ASP A 38 4.98 -1.63 14.42
CA ASP A 38 6.11 -2.17 15.20
C ASP A 38 7.30 -1.21 15.27
N THR A 39 7.21 -0.01 14.66
CA THR A 39 8.32 0.95 14.61
C THR A 39 8.25 2.02 15.71
N GLY A 40 7.33 1.92 16.68
CA GLY A 40 7.25 2.87 17.79
C GLY A 40 6.94 4.30 17.35
N ASN A 41 5.97 4.47 16.43
CA ASN A 41 5.63 5.74 15.77
C ASN A 41 6.72 6.33 14.88
N GLN A 42 7.77 5.58 14.54
CA GLN A 42 8.73 6.04 13.54
C GLN A 42 8.09 6.03 12.15
N ARG A 43 8.28 7.15 11.45
CA ARG A 43 7.84 7.36 10.09
C ARG A 43 8.95 7.03 9.12
N ILE A 44 8.67 6.20 8.13
CA ILE A 44 9.49 6.07 6.92
C ILE A 44 8.85 6.91 5.83
N GLN A 45 9.63 7.73 5.12
CA GLN A 45 9.13 8.53 4.00
C GLN A 45 9.71 8.06 2.68
N PHE A 46 8.84 8.00 1.67
CA PHE A 46 9.23 7.76 0.29
C PHE A 46 8.94 9.02 -0.53
N VAL A 47 9.97 9.57 -1.17
CA VAL A 47 9.86 10.82 -1.94
C VAL A 47 9.55 10.52 -3.39
N SER A 48 8.47 11.10 -3.90
CA SER A 48 8.04 11.01 -5.30
C SER A 48 7.78 9.60 -5.89
N PRO A 49 7.31 8.59 -5.12
CA PRO A 49 6.93 7.30 -5.70
C PRO A 49 5.76 7.47 -6.67
N ARG A 50 5.76 6.73 -7.77
CA ARG A 50 4.70 6.73 -8.79
C ARG A 50 3.43 6.06 -8.28
N ALA A 51 3.59 4.98 -7.49
CA ALA A 51 2.49 4.16 -7.05
C ALA A 51 2.81 3.31 -5.81
N VAL A 52 1.75 2.77 -5.21
CA VAL A 52 1.81 1.64 -4.27
C VAL A 52 1.10 0.46 -4.91
N LEU A 53 1.77 -0.69 -5.00
CA LEU A 53 1.13 -1.95 -5.36
C LEU A 53 0.96 -2.79 -4.10
N ILE A 54 -0.28 -3.17 -3.81
CA ILE A 54 -0.59 -4.14 -2.76
C ILE A 54 -0.90 -5.48 -3.42
N ARG A 55 -0.18 -6.53 -3.02
CA ARG A 55 -0.55 -7.92 -3.32
C ARG A 55 -1.30 -8.51 -2.13
N LEU A 56 -2.52 -8.94 -2.40
CA LEU A 56 -3.39 -9.63 -1.47
C LEU A 56 -3.36 -11.13 -1.78
N GLY A 57 -2.92 -11.95 -0.82
CA GLY A 57 -3.12 -13.39 -0.91
C GLY A 57 -4.58 -13.76 -0.60
N ASN A 58 -5.13 -14.75 -1.32
CA ASN A 58 -6.50 -15.22 -1.09
C ASN A 58 -6.67 -16.02 0.21
N PHE A 59 -5.58 -16.54 0.78
CA PHE A 59 -5.60 -17.44 1.95
C PHE A 59 -4.80 -16.90 3.15
N SER A 60 -4.41 -15.63 3.12
CA SER A 60 -3.54 -15.02 4.13
C SER A 60 -4.00 -13.62 4.48
N GLU A 61 -3.92 -13.29 5.77
CA GLU A 61 -4.06 -11.92 6.28
C GLU A 61 -2.78 -11.09 6.07
N LYS A 62 -1.70 -11.72 5.64
CA LYS A 62 -0.49 -10.99 5.22
C LYS A 62 -0.66 -10.45 3.82
N ILE A 63 -0.31 -9.18 3.67
CA ILE A 63 -0.23 -8.49 2.39
C ILE A 63 1.21 -8.12 2.09
N THR A 64 1.56 -8.05 0.82
CA THR A 64 2.84 -7.48 0.38
C THR A 64 2.60 -6.09 -0.17
N VAL A 65 3.38 -5.12 0.31
CA VAL A 65 3.36 -3.75 -0.17
C VAL A 65 4.63 -3.49 -0.96
N HIS A 66 4.46 -3.01 -2.18
CA HIS A 66 5.54 -2.57 -3.07
C HIS A 66 5.41 -1.06 -3.29
N ILE A 67 6.45 -0.31 -2.98
CA ILE A 67 6.54 1.12 -3.30
C ILE A 67 7.26 1.24 -4.65
N LEU A 68 6.57 1.78 -5.66
CA LEU A 68 7.07 1.80 -7.03
C LEU A 68 7.52 3.20 -7.45
N SER A 69 8.69 3.26 -8.10
CA SER A 69 9.19 4.50 -8.71
C SER A 69 8.58 4.79 -10.09
N ASP A 70 8.06 3.75 -10.76
CA ASP A 70 7.36 3.82 -12.04
C ASP A 70 6.19 2.80 -12.07
N MET A 71 5.57 2.57 -13.23
CA MET A 71 4.44 1.65 -13.41
C MET A 71 4.84 0.17 -13.37
N ASP A 72 6.12 -0.15 -13.61
CA ASP A 72 6.63 -1.52 -13.61
C ASP A 72 6.86 -2.02 -12.17
N ILE A 73 6.51 -3.27 -11.88
CA ILE A 73 6.78 -3.90 -10.58
C ILE A 73 8.29 -4.00 -10.30
N TYR A 74 9.14 -4.14 -11.33
CA TYR A 74 10.59 -4.14 -11.18
C TYR A 74 11.15 -2.75 -10.79
N SER A 75 10.33 -1.70 -10.88
CA SER A 75 10.68 -0.35 -10.39
C SER A 75 10.52 -0.19 -8.87
N SER A 76 10.28 -1.29 -8.15
CA SER A 76 10.10 -1.25 -6.70
C SER A 76 11.36 -0.76 -6.00
N ILE A 77 11.20 0.29 -5.19
CA ILE A 77 12.25 0.89 -4.36
C ILE A 77 12.20 0.36 -2.91
N ALA A 78 11.07 -0.21 -2.51
CA ALA A 78 10.90 -0.83 -1.20
C ALA A 78 9.79 -1.87 -1.25
N ASN A 79 10.02 -2.99 -0.55
CA ASN A 79 9.06 -4.08 -0.42
C ASN A 79 8.99 -4.49 1.04
N PHE A 80 7.78 -4.66 1.58
CA PHE A 80 7.59 -5.14 2.94
C PHE A 80 6.26 -5.87 3.08
N GLU A 81 6.17 -6.74 4.07
CA GLU A 81 4.94 -7.45 4.41
C GLU A 81 4.25 -6.76 5.59
N ILE A 82 2.92 -6.75 5.57
CA ILE A 82 2.11 -6.34 6.71
C ILE A 82 1.14 -7.47 7.05
N ASP A 83 1.15 -7.90 8.31
CA ASP A 83 0.10 -8.77 8.86
C ASP A 83 -1.11 -7.90 9.25
N LEU A 84 -2.24 -8.13 8.59
CA LEU A 84 -3.46 -7.37 8.82
C LEU A 84 -4.34 -7.91 9.94
N LYS A 85 -4.08 -9.04 10.61
CA LYS A 85 -4.91 -9.61 11.72
C LYS A 85 -5.99 -8.67 12.33
N ALA A 86 -7.22 -8.76 11.82
CA ALA A 86 -8.40 -7.96 12.25
C ALA A 86 -8.26 -6.42 12.15
N THR A 87 -7.36 -5.95 11.30
CA THR A 87 -7.08 -4.55 10.95
C THR A 87 -7.09 -4.38 9.43
N ARG A 88 -6.90 -3.15 8.98
CA ARG A 88 -6.87 -2.76 7.58
C ARG A 88 -5.65 -1.92 7.30
N ILE A 89 -5.22 -1.92 6.05
CA ILE A 89 -4.29 -0.91 5.56
C ILE A 89 -5.07 0.29 5.03
N TYR A 90 -4.70 1.47 5.48
CA TYR A 90 -5.22 2.75 5.02
C TYR A 90 -4.14 3.40 4.16
N ILE A 91 -4.47 3.67 2.90
CA ILE A 91 -3.64 4.42 1.96
C ILE A 91 -4.47 5.58 1.44
N HIS A 92 -4.29 6.77 2.01
CA HIS A 92 -5.12 7.92 1.69
C HIS A 92 -4.28 9.15 1.35
N SER A 93 -4.75 9.94 0.40
CA SER A 93 -4.22 11.27 0.13
C SER A 93 -4.98 12.32 0.94
N ASP A 94 -4.23 13.28 1.49
CA ASP A 94 -4.73 14.50 2.14
C ASP A 94 -4.42 15.77 1.31
N GLU A 95 -4.29 15.62 -0.02
CA GLU A 95 -3.87 16.64 -1.00
C GLU A 95 -2.38 17.03 -0.96
N GLN A 96 -1.68 16.87 0.17
CA GLN A 96 -0.26 17.18 0.28
C GLN A 96 0.63 15.93 0.16
N LYS A 97 0.15 14.82 0.70
CA LYS A 97 0.88 13.56 0.78
C LYS A 97 -0.07 12.38 0.78
N VAL A 98 0.51 11.19 0.71
CA VAL A 98 -0.17 9.93 0.93
C VAL A 98 0.23 9.40 2.30
N ILE A 99 -0.75 9.04 3.13
CA ILE A 99 -0.55 8.36 4.40
C ILE A 99 -0.78 6.87 4.18
N LEU A 100 0.22 6.06 4.51
CA LEU A 100 0.14 4.61 4.58
C LEU A 100 0.24 4.18 6.04
N LYS A 101 -0.81 3.55 6.58
CA LYS A 101 -0.80 3.05 7.96
C LYS A 101 -1.70 1.84 8.15
N ARG A 102 -1.41 1.02 9.14
CA ARG A 102 -2.32 -0.01 9.65
C ARG A 102 -3.24 0.58 10.71
N ALA A 103 -4.55 0.36 10.61
CA ALA A 103 -5.53 0.75 11.65
C ALA A 103 -6.75 -0.19 11.64
N ILE A 104 -7.54 -0.16 12.72
CA ILE A 104 -8.79 -0.93 12.83
C ILE A 104 -9.88 -0.30 11.94
#